data_AF-A0A6G9JT08-F1
#
_entry.id   AF-A0A6G9JT08-F1
#
_cell.length_a   1.000
_cell.length_b   1.000
_cell.length_c   1.000
_cell.angle_alpha   90.00
_cell.angle_beta   90.00
_cell.angle_gamma   90.00
#
_symmetry.space_group_name_H-M   'P 1'
#
loop_
_entity.id
_entity.type
_entity.pdbx_description
1 polymer ?
#
loop_
_entity_poly.entity_id
_entity_poly.type
_entity_poly.pdbx_seq_one_letter_code
_entity_poly.pdbx_strand_id
1 'polypeptide(L)'
;MINKIPVITIDGPSGVGKSTLAKIIADKLNWSLLESGKIYRLVAFLAFNKNITILEKNIINLLKNLDFSLIKKKLLIVFINQRILK
;
A
#
# COMPACT_ATOMS: atom_id res chain seq x y z
N MET A 1 23.47 4.19 -19.04
CA MET A 1 23.05 5.08 -17.92
C MET A 1 21.68 4.62 -17.45
N ILE A 2 21.48 4.39 -16.15
CA ILE A 2 20.16 4.07 -15.60
C ILE A 2 19.39 5.38 -15.52
N ASN A 3 18.32 5.53 -16.32
CA ASN A 3 17.43 6.67 -16.18
C ASN A 3 16.77 6.62 -14.80
N LYS A 4 17.01 7.64 -13.97
CA LYS A 4 16.43 7.75 -12.65
C LYS A 4 14.94 8.04 -12.80
N ILE A 5 14.08 7.13 -12.34
CA ILE A 5 12.63 7.33 -12.35
C ILE A 5 12.32 8.43 -11.32
N PRO A 6 11.66 9.53 -11.70
CA PRO A 6 11.36 10.61 -10.78
C PRO A 6 10.28 10.19 -9.78
N VAL A 7 10.39 10.68 -8.54
CA VAL A 7 9.50 10.32 -7.42
C VAL A 7 9.07 11.60 -6.71
N ILE A 8 7.77 11.70 -6.41
CA ILE A 8 7.18 12.78 -5.60
C ILE A 8 6.63 12.14 -4.32
N THR A 9 6.98 12.67 -3.15
CA THR A 9 6.43 12.28 -1.85
C THR A 9 5.47 13.34 -1.33
N ILE A 10 4.43 12.94 -0.61
CA ILE A 10 3.42 13.84 -0.04
C ILE A 10 3.16 13.42 1.41
N ASP A 11 3.73 14.17 2.34
CA ASP A 11 3.71 13.88 3.78
C ASP A 11 2.90 14.91 4.56
N GLY A 12 2.48 14.54 5.78
CA GLY A 12 1.68 15.39 6.67
C GLY A 12 0.69 14.59 7.53
N PRO A 13 -0.02 15.23 8.47
CA PRO A 13 -0.87 14.55 9.44
C PRO A 13 -2.12 13.91 8.81
N SER A 14 -2.81 13.05 9.56
CA SER A 14 -4.05 12.42 9.08
C SER A 14 -5.14 13.48 8.80
N GLY A 15 -6.02 13.20 7.84
CA GLY A 15 -7.17 14.08 7.55
C GLY A 15 -6.91 15.29 6.66
N VAL A 16 -5.65 15.70 6.40
CA VAL A 16 -5.34 16.92 5.62
C VAL A 16 -5.48 16.78 4.09
N GLY A 17 -6.02 15.65 3.59
CA GLY A 17 -6.28 15.47 2.15
C GLY A 17 -5.11 14.98 1.29
N LYS A 18 -4.01 14.49 1.89
CA LYS A 18 -2.81 14.03 1.16
C LYS A 18 -3.09 13.01 0.06
N SER A 19 -3.88 11.98 0.35
CA SER A 19 -4.24 10.95 -0.64
C SER A 19 -5.03 11.53 -1.80
N THR A 20 -5.90 12.49 -1.54
CA THR A 20 -6.66 13.21 -2.57
C THR A 20 -5.72 14.02 -3.46
N LEU A 21 -4.81 14.79 -2.86
CA LEU A 21 -3.81 15.57 -3.60
C LEU A 21 -2.88 14.66 -4.43
N ALA A 22 -2.37 13.57 -3.83
CA ALA A 22 -1.52 12.60 -4.50
C ALA A 22 -2.19 12.00 -5.74
N LYS A 23 -3.47 11.64 -5.62
CA LYS A 23 -4.26 11.11 -6.73
C LYS A 23 -4.42 12.14 -7.84
N ILE A 24 -4.74 13.39 -7.51
CA ILE A 24 -4.88 14.46 -8.51
C ILE A 24 -3.55 14.69 -9.24
N ILE A 25 -2.42 14.72 -8.53
CA ILE A 25 -1.09 14.90 -9.14
C ILE A 25 -0.74 13.70 -10.03
N ALA A 26 -0.95 12.48 -9.56
CA ALA A 26 -0.68 11.27 -10.34
C ALA A 26 -1.53 11.21 -11.62
N ASP A 27 -2.82 11.54 -11.53
CA ASP A 27 -3.72 11.59 -12.68
C ASP A 27 -3.29 12.67 -13.69
N LYS A 28 -2.91 13.87 -13.23
CA LYS A 28 -2.41 14.96 -14.09
C LYS A 28 -1.09 14.63 -14.78
N LEU A 29 -0.17 13.96 -14.08
CA LEU A 29 1.14 13.59 -14.62
C LEU A 29 1.11 12.26 -15.38
N ASN A 30 -0.01 11.53 -15.36
CA ASN A 30 -0.12 10.16 -15.85
C ASN A 30 0.92 9.22 -15.18
N TRP A 31 1.18 9.43 -13.89
CA TRP A 31 2.14 8.67 -13.08
C TRP A 31 1.47 7.58 -12.27
N SER A 32 2.29 6.65 -11.78
CA SER A 32 1.86 5.65 -10.82
C SER A 32 1.65 6.25 -9.43
N LEU A 33 0.61 5.79 -8.74
CA LEU A 33 0.30 6.20 -7.37
C LEU A 33 0.57 5.06 -6.39
N LEU A 34 1.35 5.35 -5.35
CA LEU A 34 1.60 4.49 -4.20
C LEU A 34 1.01 5.11 -2.94
N GLU A 35 0.08 4.41 -2.28
CA GLU A 35 -0.56 4.88 -1.05
C GLU A 35 -0.09 4.05 0.15
N SER A 36 1.03 4.42 0.77
CA SER A 36 1.62 3.71 1.91
C SER A 36 0.62 3.44 3.04
N GLY A 37 -0.24 4.40 3.36
CA GLY A 37 -1.25 4.26 4.40
C GLY A 37 -2.31 3.16 4.15
N LYS A 38 -2.51 2.70 2.91
CA LYS A 38 -3.36 1.53 2.62
C LYS A 38 -2.64 0.23 2.92
N ILE A 39 -1.33 0.16 2.67
CA ILE A 39 -0.49 -1.00 2.99
C ILE A 39 -0.50 -1.23 4.50
N TYR A 40 -0.19 -0.19 5.30
CA TYR A 40 -0.19 -0.31 6.76
C TYR A 40 -1.56 -0.74 7.32
N ARG A 41 -2.66 -0.19 6.80
CA ARG A 41 -4.02 -0.58 7.22
C ARG A 41 -4.35 -2.01 6.86
N LEU A 42 -3.97 -2.48 5.68
CA LEU A 42 -4.16 -3.87 5.28
C LEU A 42 -3.42 -4.82 6.21
N VAL A 43 -2.15 -4.54 6.51
CA VAL A 43 -1.35 -5.36 7.43
C VAL A 43 -1.98 -5.40 8.82
N ALA A 44 -2.40 -4.25 9.35
CA ALA A 44 -3.09 -4.17 10.63
C ALA A 44 -4.41 -4.96 10.64
N PHE A 45 -5.22 -4.82 9.60
CA PHE A 45 -6.48 -5.57 9.44
C PHE A 45 -6.25 -7.09 9.40
N LEU A 46 -5.23 -7.54 8.66
CA LEU A 46 -4.89 -8.96 8.57
C LEU A 46 -4.36 -9.51 9.89
N ALA A 47 -3.51 -8.77 10.59
CA ALA A 47 -3.01 -9.16 11.90
C ALA A 47 -4.16 -9.26 12.92
N PHE A 48 -5.06 -8.28 12.92
CA PHE A 48 -6.25 -8.27 13.77
C PHE A 48 -7.16 -9.47 13.50
N ASN A 49 -7.55 -9.71 12.24
CA ASN A 49 -8.46 -10.80 11.89
C ASN A 49 -7.88 -12.19 12.13
N LYS A 50 -6.56 -12.34 12.11
CA LYS A 50 -5.87 -13.62 12.38
C LYS A 50 -5.44 -13.77 13.83
N ASN A 51 -5.81 -12.84 14.72
CA ASN A 51 -5.38 -12.80 16.11
C ASN A 51 -3.85 -12.94 16.26
N ILE A 52 -3.10 -12.32 15.35
CA ILE A 52 -1.64 -12.37 15.35
C ILE A 52 -1.12 -11.40 16.42
N THR A 53 -0.31 -11.90 17.35
CA THR A 53 0.42 -11.05 18.30
C THR A 53 1.34 -10.09 17.53
N ILE A 54 1.28 -8.80 17.87
CA ILE A 54 2.05 -7.72 17.23
C ILE A 54 3.51 -7.77 17.67
N LEU A 55 4.23 -8.75 17.11
CA LEU A 55 5.67 -8.91 17.22
C LEU A 55 6.25 -8.86 15.81
N GLU A 56 7.40 -8.20 15.65
CA GLU A 56 8.04 -8.02 14.35
C GLU A 56 8.15 -9.34 13.55
N LYS A 57 8.64 -10.40 14.19
CA LYS A 57 8.75 -11.75 13.59
C LYS A 57 7.43 -12.26 13.01
N ASN A 58 6.31 -12.01 13.71
CA ASN A 58 4.99 -12.50 13.31
C ASN A 58 4.45 -11.67 12.14
N ILE A 59 4.67 -10.36 12.15
CA ILE A 59 4.29 -9.47 11.06
C ILE A 59 5.11 -9.79 9.81
N ILE A 60 6.42 -10.00 9.92
CA ILE A 60 7.26 -10.44 8.79
C ILE A 60 6.71 -11.74 8.18
N ASN A 61 6.33 -12.70 9.02
CA ASN A 61 5.74 -13.95 8.52
C ASN A 61 4.38 -13.74 7.85
N LEU A 62 3.56 -12.81 8.35
CA LEU A 62 2.31 -12.42 7.70
C LEU A 62 2.56 -11.79 6.32
N LEU A 63 3.56 -10.91 6.21
CA LEU A 63 3.91 -10.21 4.97
C LEU A 63 4.39 -11.15 3.87
N LYS A 64 5.00 -12.30 4.20
CA LYS A 64 5.40 -13.32 3.20
C LYS A 64 4.22 -13.87 2.39
N ASN A 65 2.99 -13.72 2.88
CA ASN A 65 1.78 -14.16 2.19
C ASN A 65 1.08 -13.04 1.42
N LEU A 66 1.68 -11.85 1.36
CA LEU A 66 1.20 -10.73 0.57
C LEU A 66 1.96 -10.66 -0.75
N ASP A 67 1.21 -10.53 -1.84
CA ASP A 67 1.74 -10.22 -3.15
C ASP A 67 1.31 -8.82 -3.58
N PHE A 68 2.15 -8.17 -4.37
CA PHE A 68 1.96 -6.80 -4.80
C PHE A 68 2.04 -6.74 -6.33
N SER A 69 1.01 -6.18 -6.95
CA SER A 69 0.97 -5.96 -8.39
C SER A 69 0.58 -4.52 -8.69
N LEU A 70 1.02 -4.00 -9.82
CA LEU A 70 0.59 -2.69 -10.30
C LEU A 70 -0.41 -2.88 -11.43
N ILE A 71 -1.68 -2.50 -11.21
CA ILE A 71 -2.72 -2.58 -12.23
C ILE A 71 -3.22 -1.18 -12.54
N LYS A 72 -3.19 -0.80 -13.83
CA LYS A 72 -3.59 0.55 -14.28
C LYS A 72 -2.92 1.67 -13.48
N LYS A 73 -1.62 1.55 -13.22
CA LYS A 73 -0.79 2.53 -12.48
C LYS A 73 -1.16 2.71 -10.99
N LYS A 74 -1.95 1.78 -10.44
CA LYS A 74 -2.30 1.74 -9.01
C LYS A 74 -1.77 0.46 -8.39
N LEU A 75 -1.29 0.56 -7.15
CA LEU A 75 -0.91 -0.61 -6.38
C LEU A 75 -2.16 -1.45 -6.06
N LEU A 76 -2.18 -2.68 -6.53
CA LEU A 76 -3.06 -3.74 -6.06
C LEU A 76 -2.27 -4.62 -5.10
N ILE A 77 -2.86 -4.90 -3.94
CA ILE A 77 -2.29 -5.82 -2.95
C ILE A 77 -3.18 -7.05 -2.93
N VAL A 78 -2.60 -8.22 -3.14
CA VAL A 78 -3.29 -9.51 -3.17
C VAL A 78 -2.83 -10.32 -1.97
N PHE A 79 -3.77 -10.85 -1.19
CA PHE A 79 -3.45 -11.82 -0.16
C PHE A 79 -3.46 -13.22 -0.80
N ILE A 80 -2.30 -13.88 -0.83
CA ILE A 80 -2.19 -15.23 -1.39
C ILE A 80 -2.96 -16.19 -0.46
N ASN A 81 -3.76 -17.08 -1.05
CA ASN A 81 -4.53 -18.17 -0.41
C ASN A 81 -5.82 -17.84 0.37
N GLN A 82 -6.38 -16.64 0.34
CA GLN A 82 -7.79 -16.42 0.72
C GLN A 82 -8.46 -15.33 -0.13
N ARG A 83 -9.66 -15.63 -0.66
CA ARG A 83 -10.55 -14.64 -1.29
C ARG A 83 -10.71 -13.46 -0.33
N ILE A 84 -10.27 -12.28 -0.75
CA ILE A 84 -10.61 -11.03 -0.07
C ILE A 84 -12.14 -10.99 -0.02
N LEU A 85 -12.70 -11.10 1.18
CA LEU A 85 -14.13 -10.93 1.43
C LEU A 85 -14.54 -9.57 0.86
N LYS A 86 -15.54 -9.58 -0.02
CA LYS A 86 -16.19 -8.39 -0.54
C LYS A 86 -16.83 -7.59 0.60
#